data_AF-A0A0H3LJ77-F1
#
_entry.id   AF-A0A0H3LJ77-F1
#
_cell.length_a   1.000
_cell.length_b   1.000
_cell.length_c   1.000
_cell.angle_alpha   90.00
_cell.angle_beta   90.00
_cell.angle_gamma   90.00
#
_symmetry.space_group_name_H-M   'P 1'
#
loop_
_entity.id
_entity.type
_entity.pdbx_description
1 polymer ?
#
loop_
_entity_poly.entity_id
_entity_poly.type
_entity_poly.pdbx_seq_one_letter_code
_entity_poly.pdbx_strand_id
1 'polypeptide(L)'
;MPMPRSRTVVRLAAAVLVIALAGYAGAILWAEQAWTYSTPPSRAIGQAPDGTAAAVTPYCTGITRAGAHTWMLGRDAPGFITRQNAGPQANWLSAQGVSGQPPERDIRARDYSALWRLDADGSFRIAAAVTDSACLAATPDGASVFLLSTLNSAALRAQRGTQPGVQQTLVFRSDDGGASWQWQEQGLFAQAALVAPHQDIHWIDARRAWSVRDIQDMREDDRRKTPAGFPTGWYYSEDQGRTATQVYSETSLFPAPADFGPALHNARLFDPGYDSDQSHLAVLDADRALGWYTHWIGYQSAQGRAIAYLTTQVLLQRQGQDWRIAGITRQRGVRIAQLAQAPNGAIHAVLTRAGGNATLARLDPATLEWTDERALPRVFPLGLPAYQTATALRVSNQAQVVSLWADHTVPRLLYPWGDAPASISATGEFWTADGGQSWRRLPQRSPDDLLGMDGARNVLFWPEDDGKAISGYELAK
;
A
#
# COMPACT_ATOMS: atom_id res chain seq x y z
N MET A 1 56.28 21.80 -36.82
CA MET A 1 54.94 21.54 -37.40
C MET A 1 53.94 21.43 -36.26
N PRO A 2 53.05 22.42 -36.05
CA PRO A 2 52.00 22.32 -35.04
C PRO A 2 50.83 21.51 -35.61
N MET A 3 50.44 20.42 -34.96
CA MET A 3 49.18 19.74 -35.29
C MET A 3 48.02 20.74 -35.13
N PRO A 4 47.00 20.72 -36.01
CA PRO A 4 45.90 21.65 -35.94
C PRO A 4 45.07 21.36 -34.68
N ARG A 5 45.21 22.22 -33.67
CA ARG A 5 44.48 22.17 -32.39
C ARG A 5 42.97 21.94 -32.56
N SER A 6 42.39 22.34 -33.70
CA SER A 6 40.98 22.15 -34.05
C SER A 6 40.57 20.68 -34.22
N ARG A 7 41.40 19.81 -34.83
CA ARG A 7 41.05 18.40 -35.04
C ARG A 7 41.05 17.60 -33.75
N THR A 8 41.96 17.93 -32.83
CA THR A 8 42.03 17.31 -31.50
C THR A 8 40.84 17.72 -30.64
N VAL A 9 40.46 19.00 -30.65
CA VAL A 9 39.27 19.49 -29.93
C VAL A 9 37.98 18.87 -30.47
N VAL A 10 37.82 18.76 -31.79
CA VAL A 10 36.64 18.11 -32.41
C VAL A 10 36.57 16.62 -32.06
N ARG A 11 37.70 15.91 -32.10
CA ARG A 11 37.76 14.49 -31.71
C ARG A 11 37.45 14.30 -30.22
N LEU A 12 37.97 15.18 -29.36
CA LEU A 12 37.69 15.14 -27.93
C LEU A 12 36.21 15.43 -27.66
N ALA A 13 35.62 16.44 -28.31
CA ALA A 13 34.21 16.77 -28.19
C ALA A 13 33.30 15.63 -28.69
N ALA A 14 33.63 15.01 -29.82
CA ALA A 14 32.92 13.84 -30.32
C ALA A 14 33.03 12.64 -29.38
N ALA A 15 34.21 12.38 -28.82
CA ALA A 15 34.41 11.32 -27.82
C ALA A 15 33.61 11.59 -26.54
N VAL A 16 33.61 12.83 -26.03
CA VAL A 16 32.80 13.23 -24.87
C VAL A 16 31.31 13.05 -25.16
N LEU A 17 30.84 13.42 -26.36
CA LEU A 17 29.44 13.22 -26.75
C LEU A 17 29.06 11.73 -26.81
N VAL A 18 29.90 10.89 -27.42
CA VAL A 18 29.67 9.44 -27.47
C VAL A 18 29.66 8.83 -26.07
N ILE A 19 30.59 9.23 -25.20
CA ILE A 19 30.63 8.78 -23.80
C ILE A 19 29.38 9.26 -23.04
N ALA A 20 28.94 10.50 -23.25
CA ALA A 20 27.73 11.04 -22.62
C ALA A 20 26.47 10.31 -23.09
N LEU A 21 26.35 10.04 -24.39
CA LEU A 21 25.23 9.27 -24.96
C LEU A 21 25.24 7.83 -24.49
N ALA A 22 26.40 7.17 -24.47
CA ALA A 22 26.54 5.82 -23.94
C ALA A 22 26.25 5.76 -22.43
N GLY A 23 26.69 6.76 -21.66
CA GLY A 23 26.38 6.90 -20.24
C GLY A 23 24.90 7.12 -19.98
N TYR A 24 24.24 7.96 -20.78
CA TYR A 24 22.79 8.17 -20.74
C TYR A 24 22.03 6.88 -21.07
N ALA A 25 22.36 6.23 -22.20
CA ALA A 25 21.75 4.95 -22.58
C ALA A 25 21.98 3.88 -21.51
N GLY A 26 23.19 3.80 -20.94
CA GLY A 26 23.51 2.91 -19.84
C GLY A 26 22.72 3.20 -18.57
N ALA A 27 22.44 4.46 -18.25
CA ALA A 27 21.62 4.85 -17.10
C ALA A 27 20.14 4.49 -17.29
N ILE A 28 19.60 4.66 -18.49
CA ILE A 28 18.25 4.20 -18.85
C ILE A 28 18.17 2.67 -18.78
N LEU A 29 19.13 1.99 -19.41
CA LEU A 29 19.21 0.53 -19.36
C LEU A 29 19.40 0.03 -17.93
N TRP A 30 20.13 0.72 -17.06
CA TRP A 30 20.24 0.33 -15.64
C TRP A 30 18.92 0.53 -14.89
N ALA A 31 18.18 1.60 -15.16
CA ALA A 31 16.88 1.82 -14.56
C ALA A 31 15.90 0.71 -14.96
N GLU A 32 15.98 0.24 -16.20
CA GLU A 32 15.13 -0.84 -16.72
C GLU A 32 15.66 -2.26 -16.50
N GLN A 33 16.97 -2.46 -16.37
CA GLN A 33 17.61 -3.79 -16.39
C GLN A 33 18.44 -4.12 -15.15
N ALA A 34 18.66 -5.43 -15.05
CA ALA A 34 19.09 -6.19 -13.89
C ALA A 34 20.52 -6.07 -13.36
N TRP A 35 21.27 -5.07 -13.78
CA TRP A 35 22.73 -5.24 -13.88
C TRP A 35 23.47 -5.21 -12.52
N THR A 36 22.82 -4.79 -11.44
CA THR A 36 23.39 -4.76 -10.08
C THR A 36 22.36 -5.10 -9.01
N TYR A 37 21.73 -6.27 -9.11
CA TYR A 37 20.88 -6.76 -8.03
C TYR A 37 21.70 -7.44 -6.95
N SER A 38 21.31 -7.23 -5.70
CA SER A 38 21.68 -8.16 -4.63
C SER A 38 20.50 -9.11 -4.46
N THR A 39 20.74 -10.40 -4.67
CA THR A 39 19.76 -11.44 -4.35
C THR A 39 20.01 -11.85 -2.90
N PRO A 40 19.10 -11.55 -1.95
CA PRO A 40 19.19 -12.09 -0.61
C PRO A 40 19.16 -13.63 -0.67
N PRO A 41 19.66 -14.34 0.36
CA PRO A 41 19.46 -15.78 0.45
C PRO A 41 17.97 -16.11 0.34
N SER A 42 17.62 -16.96 -0.61
CA SER A 42 16.24 -17.41 -0.81
C SER A 42 16.06 -18.86 -0.34
N ARG A 43 14.83 -19.17 0.07
CA ARG A 43 14.36 -20.54 0.29
C ARG A 43 13.00 -20.72 -0.38
N ALA A 44 12.75 -21.89 -0.94
CA ALA A 44 11.41 -22.23 -1.41
C ALA A 44 10.44 -22.22 -0.20
N ILE A 45 9.36 -21.46 -0.33
CA ILE A 45 8.30 -21.36 0.69
C ILE A 45 7.16 -22.31 0.34
N GLY A 46 6.82 -22.40 -0.94
CA GLY A 46 5.84 -23.36 -1.41
C GLY A 46 5.66 -23.32 -2.92
N GLN A 47 4.88 -24.27 -3.41
CA GLN A 47 4.51 -24.39 -4.82
C GLN A 47 3.12 -23.80 -5.03
N ALA A 48 2.99 -22.93 -6.02
CA ALA A 48 1.70 -22.43 -6.49
C ALA A 48 1.21 -23.30 -7.65
N PRO A 49 -0.11 -23.54 -7.78
CA PRO A 49 -0.65 -24.26 -8.93
C PRO A 49 -0.25 -23.57 -10.25
N ASP A 50 0.20 -24.31 -11.25
CA ASP A 50 0.54 -23.91 -12.63
C ASP A 50 0.57 -22.39 -12.96
N GLY A 51 1.59 -21.65 -12.48
CA GLY A 51 1.80 -20.24 -12.85
C GLY A 51 0.92 -19.23 -12.12
N THR A 52 0.11 -19.67 -11.15
CA THR A 52 -0.82 -18.82 -10.39
C THR A 52 -0.12 -17.65 -9.71
N ALA A 53 1.09 -17.84 -9.16
CA ALA A 53 1.77 -16.76 -8.45
C ALA A 53 2.23 -15.62 -9.38
N ALA A 54 2.36 -15.87 -10.68
CA ALA A 54 2.69 -14.85 -11.69
C ALA A 54 1.44 -14.30 -12.39
N ALA A 55 0.36 -15.09 -12.48
CA ALA A 55 -0.91 -14.69 -13.10
C ALA A 55 -1.77 -13.80 -12.20
N VAL A 56 -1.47 -13.76 -10.91
CA VAL A 56 -2.26 -13.09 -9.89
C VAL A 56 -1.58 -11.80 -9.46
N THR A 57 -2.23 -10.65 -9.70
CA THR A 57 -1.73 -9.37 -9.20
C THR A 57 -1.99 -9.29 -7.69
N PRO A 58 -0.98 -8.96 -6.86
CA PRO A 58 -1.20 -8.67 -5.45
C PRO A 58 -2.18 -7.50 -5.33
N TYR A 59 -3.39 -7.77 -4.84
CA TYR A 59 -4.41 -6.76 -4.56
C TYR A 59 -4.61 -6.68 -3.05
N CYS A 60 -4.45 -5.47 -2.48
CA CYS A 60 -4.38 -5.20 -1.04
C CYS A 60 -3.22 -5.92 -0.32
N THR A 61 -3.36 -7.22 -0.05
CA THR A 61 -2.55 -7.95 0.96
C THR A 61 -1.49 -8.87 0.35
N GLY A 62 -1.76 -9.47 -0.82
CA GLY A 62 -0.86 -10.45 -1.45
C GLY A 62 -0.60 -11.68 -0.57
N ILE A 63 0.68 -12.00 -0.29
CA ILE A 63 1.09 -13.07 0.63
C ILE A 63 1.32 -12.51 2.04
N THR A 64 0.64 -13.10 3.01
CA THR A 64 0.77 -12.74 4.43
C THR A 64 0.74 -13.96 5.33
N ARG A 65 1.28 -13.81 6.54
CA ARG A 65 1.21 -14.82 7.59
C ARG A 65 0.17 -14.41 8.62
N ALA A 66 -0.75 -15.31 8.94
CA ALA A 66 -1.71 -15.15 10.03
C ALA A 66 -1.61 -16.36 10.96
N GLY A 67 -1.04 -16.15 12.15
CA GLY A 67 -0.74 -17.23 13.10
C GLY A 67 0.18 -18.31 12.50
N ALA A 68 -0.32 -19.55 12.46
CA ALA A 68 0.40 -20.69 11.92
C ALA A 68 0.39 -20.75 10.38
N HIS A 69 -0.57 -20.10 9.74
CA HIS A 69 -0.84 -20.24 8.31
C HIS A 69 -0.19 -19.14 7.48
N THR A 70 0.24 -19.51 6.28
CA THR A 70 0.62 -18.56 5.22
C THR A 70 -0.49 -18.54 4.19
N TRP A 71 -0.97 -17.34 3.91
CA TRP A 71 -2.06 -17.07 2.97
C TRP A 71 -1.51 -16.33 1.77
N MET A 72 -2.02 -16.65 0.60
CA MET A 72 -1.82 -15.90 -0.63
C MET A 72 -3.19 -15.49 -1.13
N LEU A 73 -3.43 -14.20 -1.26
CA LEU A 73 -4.59 -13.67 -1.93
C LEU A 73 -4.13 -13.10 -3.26
N GLY A 74 -4.93 -13.31 -4.30
CA GLY A 74 -4.99 -12.26 -5.28
C GLY A 74 -6.05 -12.42 -6.32
N ARG A 75 -5.96 -11.49 -7.27
CA ARG A 75 -6.97 -11.18 -8.26
C ARG A 75 -6.51 -11.66 -9.63
N ASP A 76 -7.47 -12.20 -10.36
CA ASP A 76 -7.32 -12.68 -11.72
C ASP A 76 -8.28 -11.93 -12.65
N ALA A 77 -7.82 -11.68 -13.88
CA ALA A 77 -8.70 -11.29 -14.97
C ALA A 77 -9.52 -12.53 -15.40
N PRO A 78 -10.79 -12.41 -15.76
CA PRO A 78 -11.69 -13.55 -15.86
C PRO A 78 -11.18 -14.66 -16.80
N GLY A 79 -10.65 -15.77 -16.26
CA GLY A 79 -10.27 -16.93 -17.05
C GLY A 79 -9.31 -17.96 -16.44
N PHE A 80 -8.50 -17.61 -15.43
CA PHE A 80 -7.48 -18.51 -14.88
C PHE A 80 -7.94 -19.22 -13.59
N ILE A 81 -8.70 -18.54 -12.72
CA ILE A 81 -9.41 -19.19 -11.59
C ILE A 81 -10.63 -19.94 -12.14
N THR A 82 -10.42 -21.20 -12.55
CA THR A 82 -11.49 -22.07 -13.06
C THR A 82 -11.82 -23.20 -12.08
N ARG A 83 -12.97 -23.87 -12.30
CA ARG A 83 -13.37 -25.10 -11.60
C ARG A 83 -12.28 -26.18 -11.63
N GLN A 84 -11.43 -26.22 -12.65
CA GLN A 84 -10.35 -27.22 -12.78
C GLN A 84 -9.19 -26.94 -11.82
N ASN A 85 -8.89 -25.67 -11.52
CA ASN A 85 -7.76 -25.26 -10.68
C ASN A 85 -8.14 -25.11 -9.19
N ALA A 86 -9.42 -24.84 -8.89
CA ALA A 86 -9.92 -24.71 -7.52
C ALA A 86 -10.04 -26.05 -6.77
N GLY A 87 -10.11 -27.18 -7.49
CA GLY A 87 -10.34 -28.49 -6.90
C GLY A 87 -11.73 -28.63 -6.25
N PRO A 88 -12.11 -29.85 -5.81
CA PRO A 88 -13.44 -30.12 -5.26
C PRO A 88 -13.65 -29.57 -3.84
N GLN A 89 -12.61 -29.08 -3.18
CA GLN A 89 -12.64 -28.64 -1.78
C GLN A 89 -12.69 -27.11 -1.61
N ALA A 90 -12.62 -26.34 -2.69
CA ALA A 90 -12.68 -24.87 -2.60
C ALA A 90 -14.08 -24.38 -2.21
N ASN A 91 -14.13 -23.47 -1.23
CA ASN A 91 -15.34 -22.75 -0.88
C ASN A 91 -15.56 -21.59 -1.88
N TRP A 92 -16.68 -21.61 -2.60
CA TRP A 92 -17.07 -20.53 -3.50
C TRP A 92 -17.99 -19.55 -2.78
N LEU A 93 -17.59 -18.28 -2.76
CA LEU A 93 -18.26 -17.19 -2.07
C LEU A 93 -18.87 -16.27 -3.12
N SER A 94 -20.18 -16.05 -3.03
CA SER A 94 -20.91 -15.23 -4.00
C SER A 94 -21.98 -14.35 -3.34
N ALA A 95 -22.64 -13.53 -4.15
CA ALA A 95 -23.80 -12.75 -3.73
C ALA A 95 -25.01 -13.61 -3.28
N GLN A 96 -24.95 -14.94 -3.47
CA GLN A 96 -25.94 -15.91 -3.00
C GLN A 96 -25.48 -16.65 -1.73
N GLY A 97 -24.28 -16.36 -1.22
CA GLY A 97 -23.72 -16.91 0.02
C GLY A 97 -22.53 -17.84 -0.23
N VAL A 98 -22.36 -18.82 0.67
CA VAL A 98 -21.27 -19.81 0.63
C VAL A 98 -21.78 -21.06 -0.08
N SER A 99 -21.11 -21.45 -1.16
CA SER A 99 -21.38 -22.62 -1.98
C SER A 99 -20.13 -23.50 -2.06
N GLY A 100 -20.29 -24.82 -2.07
CA GLY A 100 -19.18 -25.74 -2.38
C GLY A 100 -18.94 -25.90 -3.89
N GLN A 101 -19.77 -25.27 -4.74
CA GLN A 101 -19.69 -25.40 -6.19
C GLN A 101 -19.37 -24.06 -6.85
N PRO A 102 -18.47 -24.04 -7.85
CA PRO A 102 -18.25 -22.86 -8.66
C PRO A 102 -19.54 -22.48 -9.36
N PRO A 103 -19.91 -21.18 -9.37
CA PRO A 103 -21.05 -20.74 -10.14
C PRO A 103 -20.87 -21.14 -11.61
N GLU A 104 -21.96 -21.50 -12.29
CA GLU A 104 -21.94 -21.56 -13.75
C GLU A 104 -21.45 -20.20 -14.24
N ARG A 105 -20.38 -20.22 -15.05
CA ARG A 105 -19.59 -19.06 -15.51
C ARG A 105 -20.44 -17.79 -15.50
N ASP A 106 -20.25 -16.94 -14.49
CA ASP A 106 -20.96 -15.66 -14.47
C ASP A 106 -20.29 -14.75 -15.49
N ILE A 107 -20.89 -14.69 -16.68
CA ILE A 107 -20.45 -13.83 -17.77
C ILE A 107 -20.48 -12.34 -17.41
N ARG A 108 -21.08 -11.97 -16.27
CA ARG A 108 -21.10 -10.59 -15.74
C ARG A 108 -20.01 -10.34 -14.70
N ALA A 109 -19.38 -11.39 -14.15
CA ALA A 109 -18.27 -11.23 -13.23
C ALA A 109 -17.09 -10.59 -13.96
N ARG A 110 -16.70 -9.40 -13.49
CA ARG A 110 -15.59 -8.64 -14.08
C ARG A 110 -14.24 -9.11 -13.57
N ASP A 111 -14.21 -9.67 -12.36
CA ASP A 111 -13.01 -10.09 -11.65
C ASP A 111 -13.29 -11.36 -10.84
N TYR A 112 -12.23 -12.12 -10.58
CA TYR A 112 -12.25 -13.23 -9.63
C TYR A 112 -11.09 -13.05 -8.64
N SER A 113 -11.34 -13.32 -7.37
CA SER A 113 -10.28 -13.39 -6.36
C SER A 113 -10.25 -14.78 -5.76
N ALA A 114 -9.05 -15.31 -5.51
CA ALA A 114 -8.91 -16.54 -4.76
C ALA A 114 -7.92 -16.37 -3.62
N LEU A 115 -8.21 -17.09 -2.54
CA LEU A 115 -7.41 -17.18 -1.34
C LEU A 115 -6.83 -18.59 -1.28
N TRP A 116 -5.52 -18.68 -1.40
CA TRP A 116 -4.76 -19.90 -1.22
C TRP A 116 -4.14 -19.95 0.18
N ARG A 117 -4.08 -21.15 0.74
CA ARG A 117 -3.39 -21.47 1.99
C ARG A 117 -2.23 -22.40 1.69
N LEU A 118 -1.07 -22.13 2.29
CA LEU A 118 0.06 -23.06 2.26
C LEU A 118 -0.24 -24.24 3.19
N ASP A 119 -0.28 -25.44 2.61
CA ASP A 119 -0.44 -26.68 3.36
C ASP A 119 0.91 -27.25 3.83
N ALA A 120 0.86 -28.24 4.73
CA ALA A 120 2.05 -28.86 5.33
C ALA A 120 2.94 -29.61 4.32
N ASP A 121 2.41 -29.97 3.15
CA ASP A 121 3.16 -30.57 2.05
C ASP A 121 3.94 -29.53 1.20
N GLY A 122 3.86 -28.25 1.55
CA GLY A 122 4.52 -27.16 0.84
C GLY A 122 3.76 -26.68 -0.40
N SER A 123 2.51 -27.10 -0.61
CA SER A 123 1.69 -26.63 -1.74
C SER A 123 0.64 -25.61 -1.31
N PHE A 124 0.43 -24.58 -2.13
CA PHE A 124 -0.69 -23.64 -1.97
C PHE A 124 -1.97 -24.25 -2.54
N ARG A 125 -3.03 -24.33 -1.71
CA ARG A 125 -4.35 -24.83 -2.11
C ARG A 125 -5.43 -23.78 -1.89
N ILE A 126 -6.41 -23.71 -2.79
CA ILE A 126 -7.51 -22.75 -2.69
C ILE A 126 -8.37 -23.11 -1.47
N ALA A 127 -8.41 -22.19 -0.50
CA ALA A 127 -9.30 -22.25 0.65
C ALA A 127 -10.66 -21.60 0.34
N ALA A 128 -10.65 -20.51 -0.44
CA ALA A 128 -11.85 -19.83 -0.89
C ALA A 128 -11.64 -19.10 -2.22
N ALA A 129 -12.73 -18.93 -2.98
CA ALA A 129 -12.78 -18.12 -4.19
C ALA A 129 -14.01 -17.21 -4.17
N VAL A 130 -13.87 -15.98 -4.67
CA VAL A 130 -14.88 -14.93 -4.70
C VAL A 130 -15.08 -14.50 -6.16
N THR A 131 -16.33 -14.36 -6.60
CA THR A 131 -16.67 -13.87 -7.96
C THR A 131 -16.62 -12.36 -8.08
N ASP A 132 -15.65 -11.73 -7.43
CA ASP A 132 -15.39 -10.29 -7.45
C ASP A 132 -13.99 -10.02 -6.86
N SER A 133 -13.63 -8.74 -6.74
CA SER A 133 -12.45 -8.32 -5.99
C SER A 133 -12.60 -8.57 -4.48
N ALA A 134 -11.54 -9.04 -3.84
CA ALA A 134 -11.49 -9.22 -2.40
C ALA A 134 -10.13 -8.84 -1.81
N CYS A 135 -10.13 -8.46 -0.53
CA CYS A 135 -8.96 -8.19 0.29
C CYS A 135 -8.98 -9.08 1.55
N LEU A 136 -7.79 -9.41 2.07
CA LEU A 136 -7.62 -10.32 3.19
C LEU A 136 -7.27 -9.53 4.45
N ALA A 137 -8.04 -9.74 5.50
CA ALA A 137 -7.68 -9.32 6.86
C ALA A 137 -7.64 -10.55 7.77
N ALA A 138 -6.73 -10.58 8.73
CA ALA A 138 -6.65 -11.66 9.70
C ALA A 138 -6.25 -11.13 11.07
N THR A 139 -6.76 -11.75 12.12
CA THR A 139 -6.32 -11.43 13.49
C THR A 139 -4.84 -11.82 13.66
N PRO A 140 -4.08 -11.14 14.54
CA PRO A 140 -2.64 -11.41 14.70
C PRO A 140 -2.31 -12.85 15.10
N ASP A 141 -3.20 -13.50 15.86
CA ASP A 141 -3.08 -14.91 16.26
C ASP A 141 -3.47 -15.89 15.15
N GLY A 142 -4.07 -15.40 14.05
CA GLY A 142 -4.58 -16.21 12.95
C GLY A 142 -5.83 -17.03 13.27
N ALA A 143 -6.46 -16.78 14.42
CA ALA A 143 -7.68 -17.48 14.82
C ALA A 143 -8.86 -17.16 13.91
N SER A 144 -8.92 -15.93 13.39
CA SER A 144 -9.97 -15.47 12.48
C SER A 144 -9.37 -14.87 11.22
N VAL A 145 -9.91 -15.28 10.07
CA VAL A 145 -9.56 -14.77 8.75
C VAL A 145 -10.81 -14.22 8.09
N PHE A 146 -10.69 -13.03 7.50
CA PHE A 146 -11.78 -12.30 6.86
C PHE A 146 -11.46 -12.04 5.40
N LEU A 147 -12.42 -12.35 4.52
CA LEU A 147 -12.42 -11.92 3.13
C LEU A 147 -13.39 -10.76 2.97
N LEU A 148 -12.83 -9.58 2.72
CA LEU A 148 -13.54 -8.33 2.47
C LEU A 148 -13.80 -8.28 0.97
N SER A 149 -15.04 -8.38 0.51
CA SER A 149 -15.35 -8.43 -0.93
C SER A 149 -16.10 -7.19 -1.42
N THR A 150 -16.02 -6.91 -2.71
CA THR A 150 -16.86 -5.90 -3.39
C THR A 150 -18.25 -6.42 -3.75
N LEU A 151 -18.57 -7.69 -3.43
CA LEU A 151 -19.87 -8.28 -3.73
C LEU A 151 -21.01 -7.51 -3.05
N ASN A 152 -22.01 -7.16 -3.85
CA ASN A 152 -23.23 -6.53 -3.37
C ASN A 152 -24.02 -7.49 -2.47
N SER A 153 -24.41 -6.98 -1.32
CA SER A 153 -25.11 -7.72 -0.26
C SER A 153 -26.64 -7.67 -0.38
N ALA A 154 -27.20 -6.88 -1.30
CA ALA A 154 -28.65 -6.74 -1.50
C ALA A 154 -29.35 -8.06 -1.86
N ALA A 155 -28.76 -8.85 -2.77
CA ALA A 155 -29.34 -10.12 -3.22
C ALA A 155 -29.43 -11.14 -2.06
N LEU A 156 -28.35 -11.32 -1.31
CA LEU A 156 -28.30 -12.23 -0.18
C LEU A 156 -29.27 -11.83 0.94
N ARG A 157 -29.36 -10.52 1.22
CA ARG A 157 -30.32 -9.99 2.20
C ARG A 157 -31.76 -10.23 1.79
N ALA A 158 -32.09 -9.97 0.52
CA ALA A 158 -33.42 -10.23 -0.01
C ALA A 158 -33.79 -11.72 0.12
N GLN A 159 -32.86 -12.62 -0.18
CA GLN A 159 -33.07 -14.06 -0.03
C GLN A 159 -33.30 -14.49 1.42
N ARG A 160 -32.58 -13.91 2.39
CA ARG A 160 -32.72 -14.24 3.82
C ARG A 160 -33.87 -13.52 4.53
N GLY A 161 -34.60 -12.64 3.84
CA GLY A 161 -35.66 -11.84 4.45
C GLY A 161 -35.15 -10.90 5.56
N THR A 162 -33.86 -10.58 5.57
CA THR A 162 -33.25 -9.68 6.57
C THR A 162 -33.62 -8.24 6.24
N GLN A 163 -34.08 -7.49 7.25
CA GLN A 163 -34.40 -6.05 7.14
C GLN A 163 -33.19 -5.21 6.67
N PRO A 164 -33.41 -3.96 6.17
CA PRO A 164 -32.32 -3.07 5.77
C PRO A 164 -31.53 -2.59 7.01
N GLY A 165 -30.59 -3.42 7.46
CA GLY A 165 -29.62 -3.08 8.50
C GLY A 165 -28.36 -2.47 7.90
N VAL A 166 -27.24 -3.17 8.03
CA VAL A 166 -25.93 -2.78 7.50
C VAL A 166 -25.96 -2.75 5.97
N GLN A 167 -25.40 -1.71 5.33
CA GLN A 167 -25.34 -1.58 3.86
C GLN A 167 -23.99 -2.01 3.27
N GLN A 168 -23.04 -2.46 4.10
CA GLN A 168 -21.72 -2.88 3.65
C GLN A 168 -21.78 -4.04 2.64
N THR A 169 -20.86 -4.08 1.68
CA THR A 169 -20.59 -5.23 0.80
C THR A 169 -20.24 -6.48 1.61
N LEU A 170 -20.30 -7.66 1.00
CA LEU A 170 -20.20 -8.92 1.73
C LEU A 170 -18.82 -9.13 2.36
N VAL A 171 -18.82 -9.49 3.64
CA VAL A 171 -17.64 -9.95 4.39
C VAL A 171 -17.84 -11.40 4.77
N PHE A 172 -16.86 -12.24 4.47
CA PHE A 172 -16.86 -13.64 4.88
C PHE A 172 -15.78 -13.87 5.93
N ARG A 173 -16.05 -14.73 6.90
CA ARG A 173 -15.16 -15.07 8.00
C ARG A 173 -14.95 -16.57 8.07
N SER A 174 -13.72 -16.98 8.38
CA SER A 174 -13.37 -18.34 8.77
C SER A 174 -12.66 -18.31 10.12
N ASP A 175 -13.02 -19.24 11.00
CA ASP A 175 -12.42 -19.43 12.33
C ASP A 175 -11.71 -20.78 12.48
N ASP A 176 -11.60 -21.54 11.39
CA ASP A 176 -11.09 -22.92 11.36
C ASP A 176 -9.96 -23.09 10.33
N GLY A 177 -9.20 -22.01 10.12
CA GLY A 177 -8.08 -22.01 9.18
C GLY A 177 -8.52 -22.13 7.71
N GLY A 178 -9.71 -21.64 7.36
CA GLY A 178 -10.25 -21.61 6.00
C GLY A 178 -11.03 -22.84 5.58
N ALA A 179 -11.31 -23.78 6.49
CA ALA A 179 -12.06 -25.00 6.17
C ALA A 179 -13.55 -24.71 5.92
N SER A 180 -14.14 -23.80 6.71
CA SER A 180 -15.49 -23.29 6.51
C SER A 180 -15.54 -21.77 6.54
N TRP A 181 -16.53 -21.21 5.85
CA TRP A 181 -16.74 -19.77 5.72
C TRP A 181 -18.17 -19.39 6.05
N GLN A 182 -18.33 -18.23 6.69
CA GLN A 182 -19.62 -17.69 7.08
C GLN A 182 -19.71 -16.22 6.70
N TRP A 183 -20.82 -15.85 6.06
CA TRP A 183 -21.14 -14.45 5.82
C TRP A 183 -21.40 -13.73 7.15
N GLN A 184 -20.74 -12.58 7.33
CA GLN A 184 -20.94 -11.67 8.46
C GLN A 184 -22.06 -10.68 8.13
N GLU A 185 -23.29 -10.97 8.60
CA GLU A 185 -24.47 -10.12 8.32
C GLU A 185 -24.33 -8.70 8.87
N GLN A 186 -23.62 -8.56 9.99
CA GLN A 186 -23.30 -7.28 10.64
C GLN A 186 -22.11 -6.56 9.98
N GLY A 187 -21.47 -7.17 8.99
CA GLY A 187 -20.26 -6.66 8.36
C GLY A 187 -19.02 -6.74 9.27
N LEU A 188 -17.98 -6.02 8.88
CA LEU A 188 -16.74 -5.82 9.64
C LEU A 188 -16.41 -4.34 9.57
N PHE A 189 -16.46 -3.64 10.71
CA PHE A 189 -16.38 -2.17 10.80
C PHE A 189 -17.37 -1.51 9.81
N ALA A 190 -18.60 -1.99 9.78
CA ALA A 190 -19.63 -1.54 8.82
C ALA A 190 -19.93 -0.03 8.87
N GLN A 191 -19.63 0.63 9.99
CA GLN A 191 -19.74 2.08 10.17
C GLN A 191 -18.58 2.84 9.51
N ALA A 192 -17.43 2.20 9.31
CA ALA A 192 -16.24 2.80 8.71
C ALA A 192 -16.31 2.80 7.18
N ALA A 193 -16.73 1.69 6.57
CA ALA A 193 -16.76 1.59 5.11
C ALA A 193 -17.99 0.81 4.59
N LEU A 194 -18.65 1.34 3.56
CA LEU A 194 -19.70 0.64 2.82
C LEU A 194 -19.11 -0.40 1.85
N VAL A 195 -17.93 -0.15 1.31
CA VAL A 195 -17.19 -1.10 0.49
C VAL A 195 -16.13 -1.73 1.38
N ALA A 196 -16.32 -2.99 1.76
CA ALA A 196 -15.50 -3.65 2.78
C ALA A 196 -13.98 -3.60 2.50
N PRO A 197 -13.49 -3.73 1.25
CA PRO A 197 -12.08 -3.52 0.94
C PRO A 197 -11.51 -2.11 1.18
N HIS A 198 -12.34 -1.06 1.28
CA HIS A 198 -11.88 0.33 1.40
C HIS A 198 -11.55 0.75 2.84
N GLN A 199 -11.24 -0.20 3.72
CA GLN A 199 -10.90 0.07 5.11
C GLN A 199 -9.52 -0.50 5.42
N ASP A 200 -8.72 0.27 6.15
CA ASP A 200 -7.45 -0.20 6.69
C ASP A 200 -7.66 -0.64 8.14
N ILE A 201 -7.24 -1.87 8.49
CA ILE A 201 -7.51 -2.48 9.79
C ILE A 201 -6.20 -2.65 10.56
N HIS A 202 -6.12 -2.04 11.74
CA HIS A 202 -4.97 -2.15 12.62
C HIS A 202 -5.34 -2.91 13.89
N TRP A 203 -4.90 -4.17 13.98
CA TRP A 203 -5.14 -5.00 15.14
C TRP A 203 -4.25 -4.60 16.32
N ILE A 204 -4.86 -4.52 17.50
CA ILE A 204 -4.15 -4.42 18.79
C ILE A 204 -3.89 -5.83 19.33
N ASP A 205 -4.89 -6.70 19.23
CA ASP A 205 -4.82 -8.11 19.59
C ASP A 205 -5.86 -8.93 18.79
N ALA A 206 -6.14 -10.15 19.22
CA ALA A 206 -7.11 -11.05 18.58
C ALA A 206 -8.54 -10.51 18.54
N ARG A 207 -8.87 -9.46 19.31
CA ARG A 207 -10.22 -8.91 19.43
C ARG A 207 -10.30 -7.41 19.14
N ARG A 208 -9.37 -6.64 19.69
CA ARG A 208 -9.39 -5.19 19.63
C ARG A 208 -8.69 -4.71 18.37
N ALA A 209 -9.31 -3.78 17.66
CA ALA A 209 -8.76 -3.23 16.43
C ALA A 209 -9.29 -1.84 16.14
N TRP A 210 -8.53 -1.14 15.31
CA TRP A 210 -8.92 0.09 14.65
C TRP A 210 -9.26 -0.18 13.19
N SER A 211 -10.18 0.64 12.67
CA SER A 211 -10.40 0.80 11.25
C SER A 211 -10.27 2.27 10.87
N VAL A 212 -9.52 2.53 9.80
CA VAL A 212 -9.44 3.84 9.15
C VAL A 212 -10.31 3.79 7.90
N ARG A 213 -11.28 4.71 7.81
CA ARG A 213 -12.08 4.93 6.61
C ARG A 213 -11.22 5.61 5.55
N ASP A 214 -11.33 5.17 4.29
CA ASP A 214 -10.76 5.92 3.18
C ASP A 214 -11.39 7.32 3.14
N ILE A 215 -10.53 8.33 3.30
CA ILE A 215 -10.96 9.71 3.39
C ILE A 215 -11.46 10.26 2.05
N GLN A 216 -11.08 9.62 0.94
CA GLN A 216 -11.63 9.92 -0.39
C GLN A 216 -13.11 9.51 -0.48
N ASP A 217 -13.53 8.52 0.30
CA ASP A 217 -14.93 8.10 0.42
C ASP A 217 -15.73 9.00 1.39
N MET A 218 -15.08 9.90 2.14
CA MET A 218 -15.76 10.86 3.02
C MET A 218 -16.26 12.05 2.22
N ARG A 219 -17.59 12.15 2.08
CA ARG A 219 -18.23 13.32 1.44
C ARG A 219 -18.01 14.56 2.30
N GLU A 220 -18.10 15.75 1.70
CA GLU A 220 -17.99 17.02 2.43
C GLU A 220 -18.99 17.11 3.60
N ASP A 221 -20.21 16.59 3.38
CA ASP A 221 -21.24 16.45 4.40
C ASP A 221 -20.82 15.58 5.59
N ASP A 222 -20.05 14.52 5.32
CA ASP A 222 -19.50 13.61 6.32
C ASP A 222 -18.38 14.26 7.14
N ARG A 223 -17.84 15.41 6.71
CA ARG A 223 -16.75 16.14 7.40
C ARG A 223 -17.27 17.28 8.29
N ARG A 224 -18.58 17.53 8.31
CA ARG A 224 -19.20 18.61 9.10
C ARG A 224 -19.24 18.28 10.59
N LYS A 225 -19.19 19.33 11.43
CA LYS A 225 -19.33 19.20 12.88
C LYS A 225 -20.71 18.66 13.24
N THR A 226 -20.74 17.61 14.05
CA THR A 226 -21.96 17.05 14.66
C THR A 226 -22.03 17.47 16.14
N PRO A 227 -23.13 17.19 16.87
CA PRO A 227 -23.17 17.36 18.32
C PRO A 227 -22.06 16.63 19.08
N ALA A 228 -21.57 15.49 18.55
CA ALA A 228 -20.46 14.74 19.11
C ALA A 228 -19.07 15.33 18.77
N GLY A 229 -18.99 16.24 17.79
CA GLY A 229 -17.76 16.84 17.30
C GLY A 229 -17.53 16.63 15.80
N PHE A 230 -16.34 16.96 15.33
CA PHE A 230 -15.88 16.67 13.97
C PHE A 230 -15.50 15.19 13.85
N PRO A 231 -16.08 14.47 12.89
CA PRO A 231 -15.71 13.08 12.64
C PRO A 231 -14.27 12.97 12.16
N THR A 232 -13.52 12.02 12.72
CA THR A 232 -12.10 11.82 12.37
C THR A 232 -11.88 10.81 11.23
N GLY A 233 -12.88 9.97 10.96
CA GLY A 233 -12.73 8.81 10.06
C GLY A 233 -12.07 7.59 10.72
N TRP A 234 -11.76 7.64 12.02
CA TRP A 234 -11.19 6.52 12.77
C TRP A 234 -12.24 5.86 13.66
N TYR A 235 -12.27 4.53 13.61
CA TYR A 235 -13.25 3.69 14.30
C TYR A 235 -12.52 2.65 15.14
N TYR A 236 -12.95 2.46 16.38
CA TYR A 236 -12.39 1.47 17.30
C TYR A 236 -13.41 0.38 17.62
N SER A 237 -12.95 -0.86 17.80
CA SER A 237 -13.78 -2.00 18.16
C SER A 237 -13.09 -2.90 19.20
N GLU A 238 -13.89 -3.51 20.08
CA GLU A 238 -13.45 -4.50 21.09
C GLU A 238 -13.89 -5.93 20.78
N ASP A 239 -14.61 -6.12 19.68
CA ASP A 239 -15.30 -7.36 19.31
C ASP A 239 -15.04 -7.75 17.85
N GLN A 240 -13.80 -7.53 17.39
CA GLN A 240 -13.34 -7.84 16.03
C GLN A 240 -14.15 -7.11 14.96
N GLY A 241 -14.45 -5.83 15.17
CA GLY A 241 -15.15 -4.98 14.22
C GLY A 241 -16.65 -5.25 14.08
N ARG A 242 -17.25 -6.08 14.95
CA ARG A 242 -18.71 -6.31 14.91
C ARG A 242 -19.47 -5.08 15.35
N THR A 243 -18.98 -4.40 16.37
CA THR A 243 -19.41 -3.07 16.78
C THR A 243 -18.23 -2.12 16.76
N ALA A 244 -18.43 -0.91 16.25
CA ALA A 244 -17.36 0.07 16.15
C ALA A 244 -17.85 1.45 16.59
N THR A 245 -17.03 2.14 17.38
CA THR A 245 -17.26 3.50 17.85
C THR A 245 -16.36 4.47 17.10
N GLN A 246 -16.94 5.54 16.58
CA GLN A 246 -16.19 6.59 15.89
C GLN A 246 -15.54 7.54 16.91
N VAL A 247 -14.29 7.92 16.67
CA VAL A 247 -13.63 8.99 17.44
C VAL A 247 -14.00 10.34 16.84
N TYR A 248 -14.35 11.29 17.71
CA TYR A 248 -14.65 12.67 17.33
C TYR A 248 -13.57 13.63 17.86
N SER A 249 -13.36 14.71 17.11
CA SER A 249 -12.48 15.81 17.45
C SER A 249 -13.28 17.07 17.76
N GLU A 250 -12.81 17.89 18.70
CA GLU A 250 -13.43 19.20 18.97
C GLU A 250 -13.18 20.20 17.84
N THR A 251 -12.04 20.05 17.16
CA THR A 251 -11.60 20.89 16.03
C THR A 251 -11.47 20.06 14.76
N SER A 252 -11.70 20.67 13.59
CA SER A 252 -11.50 20.00 12.31
C SER A 252 -10.05 19.51 12.16
N LEU A 253 -9.90 18.22 11.83
CA LEU A 253 -8.60 17.65 11.40
C LEU A 253 -8.30 18.00 9.94
N PHE A 254 -9.36 18.30 9.17
CA PHE A 254 -9.30 18.78 7.79
C PHE A 254 -8.88 20.26 7.80
N PRO A 255 -7.73 20.59 7.19
CA PRO A 255 -7.24 21.95 7.18
C PRO A 255 -7.94 22.81 6.12
N ALA A 256 -8.06 24.10 6.41
CA ALA A 256 -8.44 25.09 5.43
C ALA A 256 -7.20 25.59 4.66
N PRO A 257 -7.34 26.20 3.46
CA PRO A 257 -6.21 26.77 2.72
C PRO A 257 -5.35 27.74 3.56
N ALA A 258 -5.96 28.47 4.50
CA ALA A 258 -5.26 29.37 5.43
C ALA A 258 -4.29 28.63 6.38
N ASP A 259 -4.53 27.36 6.70
CA ASP A 259 -3.71 26.58 7.64
C ASP A 259 -2.31 26.26 7.10
N PHE A 260 -2.18 26.18 5.76
CA PHE A 260 -0.90 25.96 5.09
C PHE A 260 0.07 27.13 5.18
N GLY A 261 -0.42 28.32 5.56
CA GLY A 261 0.39 29.51 5.78
C GLY A 261 0.22 30.60 4.71
N PRO A 262 1.02 31.68 4.81
CA PRO A 262 0.80 32.91 4.07
C PRO A 262 1.00 32.75 2.55
N ALA A 263 1.81 31.79 2.12
CA ALA A 263 2.05 31.53 0.70
C ALA A 263 0.77 31.14 -0.06
N LEU A 264 -0.23 30.56 0.61
CA LEU A 264 -1.49 30.13 0.01
C LEU A 264 -2.64 31.13 0.17
N HIS A 265 -2.50 32.16 1.00
CA HIS A 265 -3.60 33.10 1.31
C HIS A 265 -4.15 33.84 0.07
N ASN A 266 -3.30 34.08 -0.94
CA ASN A 266 -3.67 34.74 -2.19
C ASN A 266 -3.16 33.97 -3.42
N ALA A 267 -2.74 32.71 -3.25
CA ALA A 267 -2.24 31.93 -4.37
C ALA A 267 -3.40 31.50 -5.26
N ARG A 268 -3.18 31.57 -6.57
CA ARG A 268 -4.08 30.90 -7.50
C ARG A 268 -3.84 29.40 -7.37
N LEU A 269 -4.81 28.70 -6.77
CA LEU A 269 -4.85 27.25 -6.80
C LEU A 269 -4.99 26.82 -8.26
N PHE A 270 -4.22 25.83 -8.69
CA PHE A 270 -4.40 25.25 -10.01
C PHE A 270 -4.82 23.80 -9.83
N ASP A 271 -5.86 23.44 -10.59
CA ASP A 271 -6.39 22.09 -10.72
C ASP A 271 -7.10 21.51 -9.46
N PRO A 272 -8.43 21.38 -9.46
CA PRO A 272 -9.17 20.69 -8.39
C PRO A 272 -8.87 19.18 -8.31
N GLY A 273 -8.10 18.60 -9.23
CA GLY A 273 -7.66 17.19 -9.18
C GLY A 273 -6.34 16.92 -8.45
N TYR A 274 -5.61 17.95 -8.02
CA TYR A 274 -4.36 17.81 -7.25
C TYR A 274 -4.54 17.97 -5.74
N ASP A 275 -5.74 18.33 -5.31
CA ASP A 275 -6.15 18.25 -3.92
C ASP A 275 -6.39 16.79 -3.55
N SER A 276 -5.66 16.29 -2.56
CA SER A 276 -5.89 14.95 -2.06
C SER A 276 -5.48 14.82 -0.60
N ASP A 277 -6.12 13.83 0.01
CA ASP A 277 -6.18 13.57 1.42
C ASP A 277 -5.71 12.14 1.67
N GLN A 278 -4.89 11.95 2.69
CA GLN A 278 -4.48 10.62 3.15
C GLN A 278 -4.62 10.54 4.67
N SER A 279 -5.13 9.42 5.15
CA SER A 279 -5.15 9.11 6.57
C SER A 279 -4.36 7.84 6.87
N HIS A 280 -3.65 7.86 7.99
CA HIS A 280 -2.89 6.72 8.50
C HIS A 280 -3.16 6.56 9.99
N LEU A 281 -3.04 5.34 10.49
CA LEU A 281 -3.06 5.05 11.91
C LEU A 281 -1.96 4.05 12.27
N ALA A 282 -1.41 4.19 13.46
CA ALA A 282 -0.51 3.22 14.05
C ALA A 282 -0.85 3.02 15.52
N VAL A 283 -0.81 1.77 15.98
CA VAL A 283 -1.10 1.41 17.38
C VAL A 283 0.20 1.53 18.17
N LEU A 284 0.24 2.36 19.21
CA LEU A 284 1.41 2.46 20.06
C LEU A 284 1.42 1.36 21.13
N ASP A 285 0.27 1.17 21.77
CA ASP A 285 0.03 0.15 22.76
C ASP A 285 -1.48 -0.09 22.95
N ALA A 286 -1.87 -0.81 24.01
CA ALA A 286 -3.25 -1.15 24.29
C ALA A 286 -4.17 0.05 24.54
N ASP A 287 -3.63 1.20 24.94
CA ASP A 287 -4.37 2.40 25.36
C ASP A 287 -3.95 3.67 24.62
N ARG A 288 -3.01 3.57 23.68
CA ARG A 288 -2.53 4.69 22.85
C ARG A 288 -2.41 4.31 21.38
N ALA A 289 -2.81 5.22 20.51
CA ALA A 289 -2.60 5.14 19.07
C ALA A 289 -2.25 6.53 18.51
N LEU A 290 -1.64 6.56 17.34
CA LEU A 290 -1.38 7.78 16.59
C LEU A 290 -2.14 7.73 15.27
N GLY A 291 -2.87 8.80 14.98
CA GLY A 291 -3.46 9.04 13.67
C GLY A 291 -2.73 10.17 12.97
N TRP A 292 -2.63 10.09 11.65
CA TRP A 292 -2.17 11.19 10.81
C TRP A 292 -3.20 11.48 9.74
N TYR A 293 -3.32 12.76 9.43
CA TYR A 293 -4.06 13.26 8.29
C TYR A 293 -3.14 14.16 7.47
N THR A 294 -2.87 13.76 6.23
CA THR A 294 -2.03 14.52 5.31
C THR A 294 -2.87 15.07 4.19
N HIS A 295 -2.79 16.38 3.97
CA HIS A 295 -3.47 17.07 2.88
C HIS A 295 -2.46 17.86 2.06
N TRP A 296 -2.68 17.93 0.75
CA TRP A 296 -1.82 18.70 -0.13
C TRP A 296 -2.58 19.40 -1.23
N ILE A 297 -2.12 20.60 -1.57
CA ILE A 297 -2.77 21.48 -2.53
C ILE A 297 -1.74 21.97 -3.55
N GLY A 298 -2.10 21.85 -4.83
CA GLY A 298 -1.38 22.46 -5.95
C GLY A 298 -1.67 23.96 -6.07
N TYR A 299 -0.63 24.78 -6.21
CA TYR A 299 -0.77 26.23 -6.36
C TYR A 299 0.26 26.85 -7.30
N GLN A 300 -0.12 27.97 -7.90
CA GLN A 300 0.77 28.76 -8.75
C GLN A 300 1.62 29.68 -7.86
N SER A 301 2.93 29.44 -7.86
CA SER A 301 3.93 30.30 -7.24
C SER A 301 4.58 31.24 -8.27
N ALA A 302 5.40 32.19 -7.79
CA ALA A 302 6.21 33.05 -8.66
C ALA A 302 7.24 32.26 -9.50
N GLN A 303 7.62 31.06 -9.07
CA GLN A 303 8.60 30.19 -9.72
C GLN A 303 7.94 29.13 -10.62
N GLY A 304 6.61 29.13 -10.71
CA GLY A 304 5.84 28.10 -11.42
C GLY A 304 4.91 27.33 -10.51
N ARG A 305 4.49 26.15 -10.95
CA ARG A 305 3.62 25.25 -10.19
C ARG A 305 4.35 24.70 -8.96
N ALA A 306 3.68 24.69 -7.82
CA ALA A 306 4.19 24.18 -6.56
C ALA A 306 3.10 23.39 -5.81
N ILE A 307 3.51 22.58 -4.84
CA ILE A 307 2.60 21.82 -3.96
C ILE A 307 2.91 22.20 -2.52
N ALA A 308 1.87 22.53 -1.77
CA ALA A 308 1.95 22.73 -0.33
C ALA A 308 1.45 21.48 0.40
N TYR A 309 2.11 21.10 1.49
CA TYR A 309 1.77 19.94 2.31
C TYR A 309 1.41 20.39 3.73
N LEU A 310 0.44 19.72 4.35
CA LEU A 310 0.16 19.85 5.77
C LEU A 310 -0.20 18.47 6.33
N THR A 311 0.53 18.05 7.36
CA THR A 311 0.23 16.84 8.12
C THR A 311 -0.27 17.20 9.51
N THR A 312 -1.47 16.75 9.87
CA THR A 312 -2.01 16.81 11.23
C THR A 312 -1.78 15.46 11.92
N GLN A 313 -0.95 15.43 12.95
CA GLN A 313 -0.73 14.29 13.82
C GLN A 313 -1.65 14.37 15.03
N VAL A 314 -2.28 13.25 15.40
CA VAL A 314 -3.25 13.17 16.48
C VAL A 314 -2.87 12.02 17.42
N LEU A 315 -2.70 12.35 18.70
CA LEU A 315 -2.55 11.35 19.75
C LEU A 315 -3.94 10.92 20.23
N LEU A 316 -4.23 9.64 20.06
CA LEU A 316 -5.42 8.97 20.57
C LEU A 316 -5.05 8.27 21.87
N GLN A 317 -5.86 8.48 22.90
CA GLN A 317 -5.68 7.85 24.19
C GLN A 317 -7.01 7.31 24.72
N ARG A 318 -6.96 6.11 25.28
CA ARG A 318 -8.09 5.47 25.92
C ARG A 318 -8.30 6.05 27.32
N GLN A 319 -9.52 6.48 27.60
CA GLN A 319 -9.97 6.99 28.90
C GLN A 319 -11.18 6.16 29.35
N GLY A 320 -10.92 5.15 30.18
CA GLY A 320 -11.94 4.17 30.53
C GLY A 320 -12.28 3.28 29.33
N GLN A 321 -13.54 3.30 28.89
CA GLN A 321 -14.00 2.54 27.71
C GLN A 321 -13.94 3.35 26.41
N ASP A 322 -13.73 4.66 26.49
CA ASP A 322 -13.79 5.56 25.34
C ASP A 322 -12.39 5.93 24.84
N TRP A 323 -12.27 6.12 23.54
CA TRP A 323 -11.08 6.74 22.93
C TRP A 323 -11.30 8.22 22.70
N ARG A 324 -10.30 9.02 23.06
CA ARG A 324 -10.34 10.47 22.89
C ARG A 324 -9.04 10.98 22.29
N ILE A 325 -9.12 12.17 21.72
CA ILE A 325 -7.95 12.91 21.27
C ILE A 325 -7.28 13.54 22.49
N ALA A 326 -6.05 13.12 22.77
CA ALA A 326 -5.22 13.67 23.84
C ALA A 326 -4.32 14.83 23.36
N GLY A 327 -4.03 14.91 22.06
CA GLY A 327 -3.24 15.99 21.49
C GLY A 327 -3.29 16.05 19.97
N ILE A 328 -3.13 17.26 19.44
CA ILE A 328 -3.09 17.53 17.99
C ILE A 328 -1.86 18.38 17.70
N THR A 329 -1.03 17.95 16.75
CA THR A 329 0.15 18.68 16.27
C THR A 329 0.06 18.84 14.76
N ARG A 330 0.27 20.06 14.26
CA ARG A 330 0.26 20.34 12.81
C ARG A 330 1.67 20.62 12.30
N GLN A 331 2.05 19.88 11.26
CA GLN A 331 3.37 19.93 10.63
C GLN A 331 3.22 20.50 9.21
N ARG A 332 3.56 21.77 9.04
CA ARG A 332 3.56 22.44 7.73
C ARG A 332 4.71 21.94 6.87
N GLY A 333 4.44 21.78 5.57
CA GLY A 333 5.43 21.37 4.58
C GLY A 333 5.88 19.92 4.73
N VAL A 334 5.16 19.08 5.46
CA VAL A 334 5.42 17.65 5.59
C VAL A 334 4.26 16.87 4.99
N ARG A 335 4.58 15.87 4.17
CA ARG A 335 3.65 14.86 3.69
C ARG A 335 4.16 13.48 4.10
N ILE A 336 3.30 12.68 4.72
CA ILE A 336 3.50 11.25 4.84
C ILE A 336 3.02 10.62 3.54
N ALA A 337 3.94 10.09 2.73
CA ALA A 337 3.61 9.45 1.46
C ALA A 337 3.26 7.97 1.64
N GLN A 338 3.92 7.31 2.58
CA GLN A 338 3.71 5.91 2.97
C GLN A 338 3.98 5.78 4.47
N LEU A 339 3.23 4.91 5.16
CA LEU A 339 3.43 4.60 6.57
C LEU A 339 3.29 3.09 6.77
N ALA A 340 4.16 2.51 7.58
CA ALA A 340 4.06 1.10 7.93
C ALA A 340 4.59 0.85 9.34
N GLN A 341 4.00 -0.12 10.02
CA GLN A 341 4.38 -0.52 11.36
C GLN A 341 4.93 -1.96 11.35
N ALA A 342 6.10 -2.14 11.95
CA ALA A 342 6.73 -3.44 12.08
C ALA A 342 6.08 -4.25 13.22
N PRO A 343 6.17 -5.59 13.22
CA PRO A 343 5.57 -6.42 14.27
C PRO A 343 6.09 -6.14 15.70
N ASN A 344 7.31 -5.61 15.83
CA ASN A 344 7.87 -5.14 17.10
C ASN A 344 7.33 -3.75 17.54
N GLY A 345 6.41 -3.16 16.80
CA GLY A 345 5.79 -1.86 17.07
C GLY A 345 6.52 -0.66 16.46
N ALA A 346 7.71 -0.83 15.87
CA ALA A 346 8.44 0.29 15.26
C ALA A 346 7.67 0.87 14.06
N ILE A 347 7.48 2.19 14.04
CA ILE A 347 6.74 2.89 12.99
C ILE A 347 7.73 3.60 12.07
N HIS A 348 7.60 3.36 10.78
CA HIS A 348 8.38 4.02 9.74
C HIS A 348 7.46 4.71 8.75
N ALA A 349 7.98 5.77 8.13
CA ALA A 349 7.27 6.48 7.08
C ALA A 349 8.23 6.90 5.96
N VAL A 350 7.66 7.05 4.76
CA VAL A 350 8.28 7.85 3.71
C VAL A 350 7.73 9.27 3.81
N LEU A 351 8.60 10.23 4.09
CA LEU A 351 8.25 11.64 4.26
C LEU A 351 8.71 12.46 3.06
N THR A 352 7.83 13.28 2.52
CA THR A 352 8.16 14.33 1.56
C THR A 352 8.07 15.69 2.25
N ARG A 353 9.19 16.42 2.27
CA ARG A 353 9.22 17.80 2.77
C ARG A 353 9.09 18.79 1.61
N ALA A 354 8.43 19.93 1.82
CA ALA A 354 8.25 20.94 0.78
C ALA A 354 9.60 21.39 0.20
N GLY A 355 9.75 21.25 -1.12
CA GLY A 355 11.00 21.57 -1.84
C GLY A 355 12.13 20.54 -1.68
N GLY A 356 11.91 19.44 -0.95
CA GLY A 356 12.90 18.38 -0.71
C GLY A 356 12.56 17.07 -1.40
N ASN A 357 13.55 16.16 -1.44
CA ASN A 357 13.34 14.78 -1.86
C ASN A 357 12.67 13.97 -0.74
N ALA A 358 11.99 12.88 -1.11
CA ALA A 358 11.43 11.95 -0.15
C ALA A 358 12.53 11.25 0.68
N THR A 359 12.25 11.00 1.95
CA THR A 359 13.15 10.36 2.91
C THR A 359 12.45 9.21 3.65
N LEU A 360 13.18 8.18 4.04
CA LEU A 360 12.75 7.19 5.01
C LEU A 360 13.00 7.75 6.41
N ALA A 361 11.99 7.70 7.28
CA ALA A 361 12.07 8.16 8.66
C ALA A 361 11.56 7.07 9.62
N ARG A 362 11.96 7.18 10.89
CA ARG A 362 11.44 6.36 11.99
C ARG A 362 10.81 7.27 13.04
N LEU A 363 9.67 6.87 13.58
CA LEU A 363 9.04 7.60 14.68
C LEU A 363 9.72 7.25 16.01
N ASP A 364 10.09 8.26 16.80
CA ASP A 364 10.48 8.07 18.19
C ASP A 364 9.22 7.94 19.06
N PRO A 365 8.99 6.80 19.74
CA PRO A 365 7.78 6.59 20.53
C PRO A 365 7.72 7.43 21.82
N ALA A 366 8.84 8.02 22.26
CA ALA A 366 8.89 8.85 23.47
C ALA A 366 8.52 10.31 23.17
N THR A 367 9.05 10.86 22.08
CA THR A 367 8.82 12.26 21.67
C THR A 367 7.66 12.40 20.67
N LEU A 368 7.30 11.31 20.00
CA LEU A 368 6.34 11.26 18.89
C LEU A 368 6.79 12.09 17.67
N GLU A 369 8.09 12.32 17.54
CA GLU A 369 8.69 13.04 16.42
C GLU A 369 9.37 12.08 15.42
N TRP A 370 9.46 12.52 14.17
CA TRP A 370 10.20 11.80 13.13
C TRP A 370 11.71 11.98 13.33
N THR A 371 12.44 10.88 13.34
CA THR A 371 13.90 10.80 13.54
C THR A 371 14.52 9.94 12.44
N ASP A 372 15.86 9.92 12.39
CA ASP A 372 16.64 9.09 11.46
C ASP A 372 16.27 9.28 9.98
N GLU A 373 15.94 10.51 9.56
CA GLU A 373 15.59 10.79 8.16
C GLU A 373 16.76 10.51 7.20
N ARG A 374 16.59 9.51 6.33
CA ARG A 374 17.57 9.11 5.30
C ARG A 374 16.99 9.24 3.90
N ALA A 375 17.81 9.66 2.94
CA ALA A 375 17.40 9.77 1.55
C ALA A 375 17.04 8.38 0.98
N LEU A 376 15.97 8.35 0.16
CA LEU A 376 15.63 7.17 -0.62
C LEU A 376 16.65 6.94 -1.76
N PRO A 377 16.81 5.69 -2.23
CA PRO A 377 17.65 5.41 -3.38
C PRO A 377 17.02 6.02 -4.63
N ARG A 378 17.83 6.22 -5.67
CA ARG A 378 17.36 6.72 -6.97
C ARG A 378 17.10 5.56 -7.92
N VAL A 379 15.95 5.59 -8.58
CA VAL A 379 15.62 4.63 -9.65
C VAL A 379 16.45 4.85 -10.90
N PHE A 380 16.76 6.11 -11.25
CA PHE A 380 17.70 6.44 -12.32
C PHE A 380 19.09 6.76 -11.73
N PRO A 381 20.17 6.09 -12.18
CA PRO A 381 21.49 6.26 -11.61
C PRO A 381 22.18 7.51 -12.18
N LEU A 382 23.42 7.76 -11.76
CA LEU A 382 24.28 8.83 -12.28
C LEU A 382 23.70 10.26 -12.16
N GLY A 383 22.76 10.45 -11.24
CA GLY A 383 22.18 11.76 -10.98
C GLY A 383 21.22 12.26 -12.06
N LEU A 384 20.71 11.37 -12.93
CA LEU A 384 19.66 11.75 -13.87
C LEU A 384 18.46 12.36 -13.11
N PRO A 385 18.00 13.56 -13.50
CA PRO A 385 16.88 14.21 -12.85
C PRO A 385 15.60 13.46 -13.19
N ALA A 386 14.94 12.89 -12.18
CA ALA A 386 13.65 12.24 -12.34
C ALA A 386 12.74 12.68 -11.21
N TYR A 387 11.45 12.82 -11.51
CA TYR A 387 10.44 12.82 -10.47
C TYR A 387 10.36 11.40 -9.91
N GLN A 388 10.33 11.26 -8.59
CA GLN A 388 10.28 9.95 -7.93
C GLN A 388 9.32 10.00 -6.74
N THR A 389 8.52 8.95 -6.60
CA THR A 389 7.61 8.76 -5.46
C THR A 389 7.69 7.34 -4.94
N ALA A 390 7.46 7.16 -3.64
CA ALA A 390 7.25 5.84 -3.06
C ALA A 390 5.82 5.39 -3.30
N THR A 391 5.66 4.19 -3.85
CA THR A 391 4.36 3.55 -4.11
C THR A 391 3.98 2.57 -3.00
N ALA A 392 4.95 2.03 -2.27
CA ALA A 392 4.72 1.22 -1.08
C ALA A 392 5.91 1.29 -0.11
N LEU A 393 5.62 1.07 1.17
CA LEU A 393 6.59 0.83 2.23
C LEU A 393 6.18 -0.45 2.97
N ARG A 394 7.11 -1.41 3.07
CA ARG A 394 6.93 -2.62 3.86
C ARG A 394 8.02 -2.68 4.92
N VAL A 395 7.65 -2.96 6.16
CA VAL A 395 8.61 -3.00 7.28
C VAL A 395 8.54 -4.31 8.04
N SER A 396 9.73 -4.84 8.32
CA SER A 396 9.94 -6.00 9.16
C SER A 396 10.63 -5.57 10.44
N ASN A 397 10.87 -6.49 11.37
CA ASN A 397 11.57 -6.19 12.60
C ASN A 397 13.00 -5.68 12.37
N GLN A 398 13.62 -6.00 11.24
CA GLN A 398 15.03 -5.71 10.96
C GLN A 398 15.30 -5.02 9.62
N ALA A 399 14.33 -4.95 8.72
CA ALA A 399 14.53 -4.40 7.37
C ALA A 399 13.32 -3.60 6.89
N GLN A 400 13.58 -2.61 6.03
CA GLN A 400 12.57 -1.83 5.32
C GLN A 400 12.71 -2.07 3.82
N VAL A 401 11.58 -2.23 3.13
CA VAL A 401 11.51 -2.35 1.67
C VAL A 401 10.64 -1.21 1.14
N VAL A 402 11.17 -0.48 0.16
CA VAL A 402 10.48 0.64 -0.49
C VAL A 402 10.34 0.33 -1.97
N SER A 403 9.10 0.40 -2.44
CA SER A 403 8.75 0.34 -3.85
C SER A 403 8.73 1.77 -4.40
N LEU A 404 9.49 2.02 -5.45
CA LEU A 404 9.64 3.34 -6.06
C LEU A 404 9.13 3.34 -7.49
N TRP A 405 8.43 4.40 -7.87
CA TRP A 405 8.16 4.76 -9.27
C TRP A 405 8.86 6.08 -9.58
N ALA A 406 9.48 6.16 -10.75
CA ALA A 406 10.14 7.37 -11.22
C ALA A 406 9.83 7.65 -12.70
N ASP A 407 9.79 8.92 -13.05
CA ASP A 407 9.63 9.41 -14.42
C ASP A 407 10.72 10.43 -14.75
N HIS A 408 11.45 10.16 -15.83
CA HIS A 408 12.52 10.98 -16.36
C HIS A 408 12.08 11.62 -17.68
N THR A 409 12.04 12.94 -17.73
CA THR A 409 11.80 13.67 -18.98
C THR A 409 13.06 13.66 -19.85
N VAL A 410 12.94 13.08 -21.05
CA VAL A 410 14.03 12.98 -22.01
C VAL A 410 14.44 14.38 -22.47
N PRO A 411 15.74 14.74 -22.42
CA PRO A 411 16.20 16.03 -22.92
C PRO A 411 15.83 16.23 -24.40
N ARG A 412 15.29 17.41 -24.74
CA ARG A 412 14.92 17.76 -26.13
C ARG A 412 16.07 17.61 -27.14
N LEU A 413 17.32 17.73 -26.70
CA LEU A 413 18.49 17.50 -27.57
C LEU A 413 18.54 16.05 -28.11
N LEU A 414 18.06 15.08 -27.33
CA LEU A 414 18.02 13.66 -27.71
C LEU A 414 16.74 13.30 -28.48
N TYR A 415 15.72 14.15 -28.41
CA TYR A 415 14.45 13.98 -29.10
C TYR A 415 13.95 15.32 -29.67
N PRO A 416 14.58 15.84 -30.74
CA PRO A 416 14.30 17.18 -31.26
C PRO A 416 13.05 17.24 -32.15
N TRP A 417 12.48 16.10 -32.55
CA TRP A 417 11.37 16.01 -33.51
C TRP A 417 9.98 15.86 -32.88
N GLY A 418 9.89 15.93 -31.54
CA GLY A 418 8.63 15.79 -30.83
C GLY A 418 8.00 17.12 -30.42
N ASP A 419 6.69 17.24 -30.64
CA ASP A 419 5.91 18.40 -30.22
C ASP A 419 5.72 18.45 -28.69
N ALA A 420 5.82 17.31 -28.01
CA ALA A 420 5.71 17.17 -26.56
C ALA A 420 7.01 16.61 -25.94
N PRO A 421 7.29 16.91 -24.65
CA PRO A 421 8.36 16.24 -23.91
C PRO A 421 8.11 14.72 -23.89
N ALA A 422 9.10 13.93 -24.28
CA ALA A 422 9.07 12.49 -24.06
C ALA A 422 9.49 12.17 -22.63
N SER A 423 8.93 11.12 -22.02
CA SER A 423 9.34 10.65 -20.71
C SER A 423 9.59 9.14 -20.70
N ILE A 424 10.44 8.70 -19.79
CA ILE A 424 10.78 7.32 -19.52
C ILE A 424 10.42 7.06 -18.08
N SER A 425 9.56 6.07 -17.84
CA SER A 425 9.19 5.65 -16.49
C SER A 425 9.88 4.35 -16.11
N ALA A 426 10.23 4.22 -14.84
CA ALA A 426 10.86 3.02 -14.30
C ALA A 426 10.38 2.78 -12.86
N THR A 427 10.43 1.52 -12.44
CA THR A 427 10.17 1.12 -11.06
C THR A 427 11.40 0.47 -10.44
N GLY A 428 11.42 0.42 -9.11
CA GLY A 428 12.47 -0.28 -8.39
C GLY A 428 12.06 -0.65 -6.98
N GLU A 429 12.34 -1.90 -6.63
CA GLU A 429 12.24 -2.42 -5.27
C GLU A 429 13.61 -2.33 -4.59
N PHE A 430 13.65 -1.64 -3.45
CA PHE A 430 14.89 -1.44 -2.70
C PHE A 430 14.69 -1.81 -1.24
N TRP A 431 15.70 -2.44 -0.64
CA TRP A 431 15.69 -2.78 0.77
C TRP A 431 16.90 -2.24 1.51
N THR A 432 16.71 -2.06 2.81
CA THR A 432 17.73 -1.63 3.76
C THR A 432 17.52 -2.36 5.08
N ALA A 433 18.62 -2.69 5.78
CA ALA A 433 18.60 -3.24 7.14
C ALA A 433 19.28 -2.30 8.16
N ASP A 434 19.76 -1.14 7.72
CA ASP A 434 20.49 -0.16 8.54
C ASP A 434 19.74 1.18 8.66
N GLY A 435 18.42 1.15 8.41
CA GLY A 435 17.56 2.33 8.47
C GLY A 435 17.80 3.32 7.34
N GLY A 436 18.23 2.85 6.17
CA GLY A 436 18.42 3.65 4.96
C GLY A 436 19.81 4.29 4.83
N GLN A 437 20.81 3.85 5.61
CA GLN A 437 22.20 4.27 5.40
C GLN A 437 22.79 3.64 4.15
N SER A 438 22.42 2.40 3.87
CA SER A 438 22.71 1.70 2.62
C SER A 438 21.44 1.08 2.04
N TRP A 439 21.39 1.05 0.71
CA TRP A 439 20.27 0.52 -0.05
C TRP A 439 20.76 -0.54 -1.01
N ARG A 440 19.95 -1.59 -1.15
CA ARG A 440 20.17 -2.71 -2.03
C ARG A 440 18.98 -2.88 -2.94
N ARG A 441 19.21 -2.92 -4.25
CA ARG A 441 18.14 -3.13 -5.24
C ARG A 441 17.83 -4.62 -5.34
N LEU A 442 16.54 -4.95 -5.23
CA LEU A 442 16.04 -6.31 -5.41
C LEU A 442 15.90 -6.63 -6.90
N PRO A 443 16.07 -7.91 -7.28
CA PRO A 443 15.82 -8.34 -8.65
C PRO A 443 14.34 -8.20 -9.00
N GLN A 444 14.04 -7.35 -9.98
CA GLN A 444 12.68 -7.10 -10.43
C GLN A 444 12.52 -7.56 -11.88
N ARG A 445 11.56 -8.44 -12.16
CA ARG A 445 11.20 -8.85 -13.53
C ARG A 445 9.96 -8.07 -14.01
N SER A 446 9.08 -7.68 -13.10
CA SER A 446 7.86 -6.89 -13.33
C SER A 446 7.55 -5.96 -12.13
N PRO A 447 6.87 -4.82 -12.35
CA PRO A 447 6.30 -3.95 -11.29
C PRO A 447 5.52 -4.69 -10.19
N ASP A 448 4.88 -5.81 -10.52
CA ASP A 448 3.94 -6.53 -9.65
C ASP A 448 4.52 -7.81 -9.01
N ASP A 449 5.82 -8.06 -9.15
CA ASP A 449 6.44 -9.31 -8.70
C ASP A 449 6.52 -9.45 -7.16
N LEU A 450 6.43 -8.35 -6.42
CA LEU A 450 6.54 -8.42 -4.97
C LEU A 450 5.21 -8.87 -4.35
N LEU A 451 5.12 -10.15 -4.01
CA LEU A 451 3.89 -10.77 -3.52
C LEU A 451 3.54 -10.35 -2.08
N GLY A 452 4.52 -10.08 -1.22
CA GLY A 452 4.25 -9.72 0.17
C GLY A 452 5.46 -9.85 1.07
N MET A 453 5.26 -9.70 2.39
CA MET A 453 6.33 -9.81 3.38
C MET A 453 5.84 -10.36 4.72
N ASP A 454 6.59 -11.30 5.29
CA ASP A 454 6.49 -11.68 6.69
C ASP A 454 7.44 -10.80 7.52
N GLY A 455 6.87 -9.73 8.08
CA GLY A 455 7.63 -8.76 8.87
C GLY A 455 8.23 -9.35 10.16
N ALA A 456 7.67 -10.44 10.69
CA ALA A 456 8.15 -11.02 11.94
C ALA A 456 9.41 -11.87 11.70
N ARG A 457 9.48 -12.51 10.53
CA ARG A 457 10.61 -13.35 10.12
C ARG A 457 11.60 -12.65 9.19
N ASN A 458 11.33 -11.40 8.80
CA ASN A 458 12.12 -10.63 7.84
C ASN A 458 12.23 -11.36 6.48
N VAL A 459 11.12 -11.94 6.02
CA VAL A 459 11.07 -12.71 4.76
C VAL A 459 10.21 -11.98 3.74
N LEU A 460 10.77 -11.71 2.56
CA LEU A 460 10.05 -11.17 1.41
C LEU A 460 9.59 -12.30 0.49
N PHE A 461 8.35 -12.26 -0.02
CA PHE A 461 7.82 -13.30 -0.91
C PHE A 461 7.84 -12.85 -2.36
N TRP A 462 8.32 -13.74 -3.24
CA TRP A 462 8.50 -13.48 -4.67
C TRP A 462 8.12 -14.71 -5.50
N PRO A 463 7.58 -14.55 -6.73
CA PRO A 463 7.32 -15.66 -7.63
C PRO A 463 8.62 -16.12 -8.31
N GLU A 464 8.79 -17.44 -8.43
CA GLU A 464 9.85 -18.09 -9.20
C GLU A 464 9.25 -19.08 -10.20
N ASP A 465 10.07 -19.55 -11.14
CA ASP A 465 9.71 -20.57 -12.13
C ASP A 465 8.40 -20.28 -12.88
N ASP A 466 8.31 -19.08 -13.46
CA ASP A 466 7.12 -18.57 -14.16
C ASP A 466 5.85 -18.57 -13.29
N GLY A 467 6.01 -18.37 -11.98
CA GLY A 467 4.91 -18.32 -11.00
C GLY A 467 4.47 -19.68 -10.47
N LYS A 468 5.25 -20.74 -10.70
CA LYS A 468 5.00 -22.09 -10.16
C LYS A 468 5.58 -22.29 -8.76
N ALA A 469 6.61 -21.53 -8.41
CA ALA A 469 7.21 -21.54 -7.09
C ALA A 469 7.09 -20.17 -6.44
N ILE A 470 7.05 -20.17 -5.11
CA ILE A 470 7.18 -18.95 -4.32
C ILE A 470 8.41 -19.11 -3.43
N SER A 471 9.31 -18.15 -3.56
CA SER A 471 10.53 -18.10 -2.75
C SER A 471 10.45 -16.99 -1.72
N GLY A 472 11.03 -17.28 -0.57
CA GLY A 472 11.14 -16.38 0.57
C GLY A 472 12.58 -15.90 0.69
N TYR A 473 12.78 -14.60 0.57
CA TYR A 473 14.08 -13.94 0.64
C TYR A 473 14.31 -13.39 2.04
N GLU A 474 15.35 -13.86 2.73
CA GLU A 474 15.70 -13.41 4.07
C GLU A 474 16.47 -12.09 3.99
N LEU A 475 15.87 -11.00 4.48
CA LEU A 475 16.44 -9.65 4.35
C LEU A 475 17.50 -9.33 5.42
N ALA A 476 17.57 -10.08 6.51
CA ALA A 476 18.57 -9.87 7.55
C ALA A 476 18.99 -11.22 8.16
N LYS A 477 20.31 -11.45 8.23
CA LYS A 477 20.93 -12.44 9.13
C LYS A 477 21.99 -11.74 9.96
#